data_AF-A0ABC8V8Q6-F1
#
_entry.id   AF-A0ABC8V8Q6-F1
#
_cell.length_a   1.000
_cell.length_b   1.000
_cell.length_c   1.000
_cell.angle_alpha   90.00
_cell.angle_beta   90.00
_cell.angle_gamma   90.00
#
_symmetry.space_group_name_H-M   'P 1'
#
loop_
_entity.id
_entity.type
_entity.pdbx_description
1 polymer ?
#
loop_
_entity_poly.entity_id
_entity_poly.type
_entity_poly.pdbx_seq_one_letter_code
_entity_poly.pdbx_strand_id
1 'polypeptide(L)'
;MDARRSRPGVAALPLLVLLLAASFGRHAAADADAAASAAAPGWGAGMTELQKHVAFFDRDHDGIITFDETYQGLTDVGLGAVAAKASAALINAALGPKTRPDNANSSSSRMDIYIENIQKGKHGSDTGAYDAQGRFVPAKLDEMFAKHAKTVPNALTEGEMEEMLKANRESNDVSGWLGAKAEWEMLYKLAKDKDGRLPKDTVRAVYDGTLFYQLAGKKV
;
A
#
# COMPACT_ATOMS: atom_id res chain seq x y z
N MET A 1 -16.13 -34.74 35.26
CA MET A 1 -15.81 -33.31 35.14
C MET A 1 -14.64 -33.21 34.19
N ASP A 2 -14.89 -32.83 32.95
CA ASP A 2 -13.88 -32.15 32.10
C ASP A 2 -14.59 -31.58 30.87
N ALA A 3 -14.82 -30.27 30.93
CA ALA A 3 -15.45 -29.50 29.87
C ALA A 3 -14.38 -29.18 28.82
N ARG A 4 -14.44 -29.86 27.67
CA ARG A 4 -13.79 -29.38 26.44
C ARG A 4 -14.44 -28.05 26.06
N ARG A 5 -13.79 -26.94 26.40
CA ARG A 5 -14.06 -25.64 25.78
C ARG A 5 -13.54 -25.67 24.34
N SER A 6 -14.43 -26.03 23.42
CA SER A 6 -14.25 -25.70 22.01
C SER A 6 -14.22 -24.18 21.88
N ARG A 7 -13.08 -23.61 21.48
CA ARG A 7 -12.98 -22.21 21.09
C ARG A 7 -13.79 -22.03 19.80
N PRO A 8 -14.73 -21.07 19.72
CA PRO A 8 -15.37 -20.75 18.45
C PRO A 8 -14.31 -20.16 17.53
N GLY A 9 -14.15 -20.75 16.34
CA GLY A 9 -13.38 -20.15 15.26
C GLY A 9 -14.05 -18.83 14.90
N VAL A 10 -13.36 -17.71 15.17
CA VAL A 10 -13.75 -16.43 14.62
C VAL A 10 -13.38 -16.50 13.14
N ALA A 11 -14.37 -16.81 12.30
CA ALA A 11 -14.28 -16.51 10.89
C ALA A 11 -14.14 -14.99 10.76
N ALA A 12 -12.91 -14.52 10.57
CA ALA A 12 -12.65 -13.13 10.24
C ALA A 12 -13.31 -12.86 8.89
N LEU A 13 -14.48 -12.21 8.93
CA LEU A 13 -15.14 -11.63 7.77
C LEU A 13 -14.11 -10.74 7.05
N PRO A 14 -13.78 -10.99 5.77
CA PRO A 14 -12.89 -10.12 5.02
C PRO A 14 -13.66 -8.83 4.69
N LEU A 15 -13.72 -7.91 5.67
CA LEU A 15 -13.96 -6.50 5.38
C LEU A 15 -12.66 -5.96 4.78
N LEU A 16 -12.56 -5.99 3.47
CA LEU A 16 -11.60 -5.19 2.73
C LEU A 16 -12.43 -4.55 1.62
N VAL A 17 -12.54 -3.23 1.56
CA VAL A 17 -13.30 -2.50 0.54
C VAL A 17 -12.62 -1.14 0.29
N LEU A 18 -12.05 -1.02 -0.93
CA LEU A 18 -11.77 0.16 -1.79
C LEU A 18 -11.01 1.40 -1.25
N LEU A 19 -9.73 1.52 -1.66
CA LEU A 19 -9.10 2.30 -2.76
C LEU A 19 -9.39 3.79 -3.07
N LEU A 20 -8.35 4.36 -3.70
CA LEU A 20 -7.82 5.73 -3.72
C LEU A 20 -8.28 6.73 -4.85
N ALA A 21 -8.82 7.96 -4.58
CA ALA A 21 -8.90 9.20 -5.43
C ALA A 21 -9.00 10.56 -4.62
N ALA A 22 -8.21 11.62 -4.89
CA ALA A 22 -8.53 13.04 -4.59
C ALA A 22 -7.84 14.09 -5.48
N SER A 23 -8.46 15.26 -5.56
CA SER A 23 -8.17 16.41 -6.42
C SER A 23 -7.31 17.52 -5.77
N PHE A 24 -6.33 17.99 -6.57
CA PHE A 24 -5.47 19.19 -6.55
C PHE A 24 -5.41 20.21 -5.39
N GLY A 25 -4.15 20.51 -5.00
CA GLY A 25 -3.67 21.82 -4.55
C GLY A 25 -2.13 21.91 -4.71
N ARG A 26 -1.63 22.80 -5.59
CA ARG A 26 -0.19 23.02 -5.87
C ARG A 26 0.50 23.71 -4.69
N HIS A 27 1.71 23.28 -4.31
CA HIS A 27 2.84 24.14 -3.92
C HIS A 27 4.16 23.35 -4.09
N ALA A 28 5.14 24.00 -4.71
CA ALA A 28 6.46 23.46 -5.03
C ALA A 28 7.48 23.78 -3.94
N ALA A 29 8.46 22.89 -3.71
CA ALA A 29 9.84 23.26 -3.39
C ALA A 29 10.78 22.05 -3.49
N ALA A 30 12.04 22.39 -3.77
CA ALA A 30 13.16 21.59 -4.27
C ALA A 30 13.95 20.81 -3.20
N ASP A 31 14.61 19.75 -3.72
CA ASP A 31 15.93 19.16 -3.43
C ASP A 31 16.41 18.97 -1.98
N ALA A 32 16.64 17.70 -1.61
CA ALA A 32 17.78 17.29 -0.78
C ALA A 32 18.09 15.79 -0.93
N ASP A 33 19.37 15.50 -1.08
CA ASP A 33 20.01 14.22 -1.41
C ASP A 33 19.78 13.05 -0.44
N ALA A 34 19.87 11.86 -1.04
CA ALA A 34 19.53 10.55 -0.51
C ALA A 34 20.72 9.82 0.15
N ALA A 35 20.39 8.93 1.08
CA ALA A 35 21.21 7.74 1.36
C ALA A 35 20.28 6.51 1.33
N ALA A 36 20.16 5.92 0.14
CA ALA A 36 19.37 4.73 -0.13
C ALA A 36 20.17 3.44 0.10
N SER A 37 19.51 2.44 0.68
CA SER A 37 19.94 1.04 0.66
C SER A 37 20.00 0.56 -0.79
N ALA A 38 21.16 0.05 -1.22
CA ALA A 38 21.48 -0.23 -2.62
C ALA A 38 20.61 -1.35 -3.21
N ALA A 39 19.68 -0.97 -4.10
CA ALA A 39 19.05 -1.86 -5.08
C ALA A 39 20.09 -2.32 -6.12
N ALA A 40 19.90 -3.51 -6.70
CA ALA A 40 20.73 -4.00 -7.80
C ALA A 40 20.67 -3.03 -9.01
N PRO A 41 21.78 -2.85 -9.76
CA PRO A 41 21.80 -1.95 -10.90
C PRO A 41 20.84 -2.46 -11.99
N GLY A 42 19.67 -1.82 -12.11
CA GLY A 42 18.68 -2.05 -13.17
C GLY A 42 17.23 -2.17 -12.70
N TRP A 43 16.96 -2.57 -11.46
CA TRP A 43 15.57 -2.72 -10.99
C TRP A 43 14.90 -1.35 -10.81
N GLY A 44 13.75 -1.15 -11.46
CA GLY A 44 12.96 0.08 -11.36
C GLY A 44 13.67 1.34 -11.88
N ALA A 45 14.65 1.21 -12.77
CA ALA A 45 15.31 2.35 -13.39
C ALA A 45 14.29 3.20 -14.16
N GLY A 46 14.16 4.47 -13.79
CA GLY A 46 13.17 5.40 -14.37
C GLY A 46 11.76 5.29 -13.79
N MET A 47 11.49 4.36 -12.87
CA MET A 47 10.22 4.27 -12.15
C MET A 47 10.17 5.20 -10.94
N THR A 48 8.99 5.75 -10.65
CA THR A 48 8.71 6.38 -9.35
C THR A 48 8.61 5.33 -8.24
N GLU A 49 8.69 5.74 -6.98
CA GLU A 49 8.58 4.81 -5.85
C GLU A 49 7.21 4.13 -5.79
N LEU A 50 6.11 4.81 -6.13
CA LEU A 50 4.80 4.17 -6.24
C LEU A 50 4.74 3.14 -7.37
N GLN A 51 5.45 3.37 -8.48
CA GLN A 51 5.57 2.37 -9.55
C GLN A 51 6.37 1.15 -9.09
N LYS A 52 7.49 1.36 -8.39
CA LYS A 52 8.28 0.27 -7.76
C LYS A 52 7.45 -0.53 -6.76
N HIS A 53 6.60 0.16 -5.97
CA HIS A 53 5.69 -0.46 -5.02
C HIS A 53 4.73 -1.44 -5.67
N VAL A 54 4.11 -1.08 -6.80
CA VAL A 54 3.18 -1.98 -7.50
C VAL A 54 3.88 -2.98 -8.42
N ALA A 55 5.10 -2.70 -8.87
CA ALA A 55 5.87 -3.58 -9.76
C ALA A 55 6.16 -4.96 -9.16
N PHE A 56 6.06 -5.13 -7.84
CA PHE A 56 6.07 -6.46 -7.21
C PHE A 56 4.98 -7.40 -7.77
N PHE A 57 3.82 -6.85 -8.12
CA PHE A 57 2.68 -7.63 -8.57
C PHE A 57 2.73 -7.93 -10.07
N ASP A 58 3.45 -7.15 -10.87
CA ASP A 58 3.66 -7.39 -12.31
C ASP A 58 4.74 -8.47 -12.48
N ARG A 59 4.31 -9.70 -12.73
CA ARG A 59 5.17 -10.90 -12.65
C ARG A 59 5.86 -11.20 -13.96
N ASP A 60 5.24 -10.86 -15.08
CA ASP A 60 5.84 -11.03 -16.40
C ASP A 60 6.55 -9.77 -16.93
N HIS A 61 6.47 -8.67 -16.17
CA HIS A 61 7.17 -7.41 -16.39
C HIS A 61 6.71 -6.68 -17.67
N ASP A 62 5.44 -6.81 -18.02
CA ASP A 62 4.85 -6.13 -19.18
C ASP A 62 4.28 -4.73 -18.84
N GLY A 63 4.30 -4.33 -17.57
CA GLY A 63 3.78 -3.06 -17.07
C GLY A 63 2.27 -3.07 -16.75
N ILE A 64 1.62 -4.23 -16.83
CA ILE A 64 0.20 -4.45 -16.60
C ILE A 64 0.03 -5.49 -15.49
N ILE A 65 -0.75 -5.17 -14.46
CA ILE A 65 -1.05 -6.10 -13.37
C ILE A 65 -2.46 -6.64 -13.56
N THR A 66 -2.55 -7.91 -13.90
CA THR A 66 -3.80 -8.65 -14.04
C THR A 66 -4.39 -9.05 -12.68
N PHE A 67 -5.63 -9.54 -12.67
CA PHE A 67 -6.24 -10.07 -11.45
C PHE A 67 -5.45 -11.24 -10.85
N ASP A 68 -5.00 -12.17 -11.70
CA ASP A 68 -4.31 -13.38 -11.24
C ASP A 68 -2.93 -13.05 -10.65
N GLU A 69 -2.29 -12.03 -11.19
CA GLU A 69 -1.04 -11.48 -10.67
C GLU A 69 -1.21 -10.78 -9.32
N THR A 70 -2.22 -9.94 -9.16
CA THR A 70 -2.57 -9.37 -7.84
C THR A 70 -2.84 -10.48 -6.83
N TYR A 71 -3.64 -11.49 -7.22
CA TYR A 71 -3.96 -12.63 -6.36
C TYR A 71 -2.71 -13.41 -5.92
N GLN A 72 -1.82 -13.72 -6.87
CA GLN A 72 -0.56 -14.41 -6.60
C GLN A 72 0.36 -13.57 -5.72
N GLY A 73 0.54 -12.28 -6.02
CA GLY A 73 1.37 -11.39 -5.21
C GLY A 73 0.87 -11.24 -3.78
N LEU A 74 -0.46 -11.14 -3.58
CA LEU A 74 -1.04 -11.10 -2.24
C LEU A 74 -0.83 -12.42 -1.47
N THR A 75 -0.87 -13.55 -2.17
CA THR A 75 -0.56 -14.85 -1.59
C THR A 75 0.93 -14.94 -1.21
N ASP A 76 1.82 -14.44 -2.07
CA ASP A 76 3.28 -14.41 -1.86
C ASP A 76 3.66 -13.60 -0.62
N VAL A 77 2.94 -12.52 -0.29
CA VAL A 77 3.18 -11.69 0.91
C VAL A 77 2.46 -12.21 2.17
N GLY A 78 1.80 -13.37 2.09
CA GLY A 78 1.26 -14.08 3.26
C GLY A 78 -0.25 -13.97 3.49
N LEU A 79 -1.05 -13.46 2.55
CA LEU A 79 -2.51 -13.56 2.65
C LEU A 79 -2.97 -14.99 2.33
N GLY A 80 -3.93 -15.51 3.10
CA GLY A 80 -4.59 -16.77 2.78
C GLY A 80 -5.42 -16.67 1.50
N ALA A 81 -5.51 -17.75 0.72
CA ALA A 81 -6.07 -17.77 -0.64
C ALA A 81 -7.44 -17.06 -0.78
N VAL A 82 -8.40 -17.29 0.14
CA VAL A 82 -9.71 -16.64 0.08
C VAL A 82 -9.61 -15.13 0.25
N ALA A 83 -8.81 -14.68 1.22
CA ALA A 83 -8.60 -13.26 1.48
C ALA A 83 -7.82 -12.60 0.33
N ALA A 84 -6.80 -13.26 -0.21
CA ALA A 84 -6.04 -12.79 -1.36
C ALA A 84 -6.94 -12.63 -2.59
N LYS A 85 -7.82 -13.60 -2.89
CA LYS A 85 -8.72 -13.55 -4.03
C LYS A 85 -9.74 -12.41 -3.91
N ALA A 86 -10.34 -12.25 -2.73
CA ALA A 86 -11.29 -11.16 -2.46
C ALA A 86 -10.60 -9.80 -2.60
N SER A 87 -9.40 -9.65 -2.04
CA SER A 87 -8.61 -8.41 -2.09
C SER A 87 -8.20 -8.08 -3.53
N ALA A 88 -7.74 -9.06 -4.31
CA ALA A 88 -7.40 -8.88 -5.72
C ALA A 88 -8.59 -8.37 -6.53
N ALA A 89 -9.78 -8.93 -6.32
CA ALA A 89 -10.99 -8.49 -7.03
C ALA A 89 -11.27 -7.01 -6.79
N LEU A 90 -11.15 -6.56 -5.53
CA LEU A 90 -11.40 -5.17 -5.15
C LEU A 90 -10.31 -4.24 -5.66
N ILE A 91 -9.05 -4.67 -5.58
CA ILE A 91 -7.89 -3.90 -6.02
C ILE A 91 -7.97 -3.62 -7.52
N ASN A 92 -8.11 -4.67 -8.32
CA ASN A 92 -8.22 -4.59 -9.77
C ASN A 92 -9.49 -3.83 -10.22
N ALA A 93 -10.63 -4.06 -9.56
CA ALA A 93 -11.87 -3.34 -9.91
C ALA A 93 -11.78 -1.82 -9.68
N ALA A 94 -11.06 -1.37 -8.66
CA ALA A 94 -11.00 0.05 -8.33
C ALA A 94 -9.78 0.79 -8.90
N LEU A 95 -8.67 0.10 -9.20
CA LEU A 95 -7.51 0.69 -9.88
C LEU A 95 -7.55 0.55 -11.40
N GLY A 96 -8.10 -0.54 -11.93
CA GLY A 96 -8.08 -0.80 -13.37
C GLY A 96 -8.68 0.34 -14.21
N PRO A 97 -9.92 0.78 -13.93
CA PRO A 97 -10.53 1.89 -14.66
C PRO A 97 -9.79 3.24 -14.53
N LYS A 98 -9.09 3.48 -13.42
CA LYS A 98 -8.38 4.74 -13.15
C LYS A 98 -7.03 4.82 -13.85
N THR A 99 -6.36 3.67 -13.98
CA THR A 99 -5.01 3.56 -14.51
C THR A 99 -5.00 3.23 -16.00
N ARG A 100 -6.10 2.71 -16.55
CA ARG A 100 -6.21 2.38 -17.97
C ARG A 100 -5.94 3.60 -18.87
N PRO A 101 -5.00 3.51 -19.82
CA PRO A 101 -4.77 4.58 -20.79
C PRO A 101 -5.84 4.58 -21.89
N ASP A 102 -6.07 5.74 -22.52
CA ASP A 102 -7.12 5.91 -23.53
C ASP A 102 -6.89 5.04 -24.78
N ASN A 103 -5.63 4.72 -25.10
CA ASN A 103 -5.22 3.86 -26.21
C ASN A 103 -5.07 2.38 -25.84
N ALA A 104 -5.49 1.97 -24.62
CA ALA A 104 -5.41 0.58 -24.20
C ALA A 104 -6.19 -0.34 -25.15
N ASN A 105 -5.55 -1.45 -25.55
CA ASN A 105 -6.12 -2.44 -26.47
C ASN A 105 -7.54 -2.85 -26.02
N SER A 106 -8.50 -2.84 -26.96
CA SER A 106 -9.89 -3.22 -26.69
C SER A 106 -10.05 -4.65 -26.19
N SER A 107 -9.04 -5.49 -26.36
CA SER A 107 -8.96 -6.87 -25.85
C SER A 107 -8.46 -6.96 -24.40
N SER A 108 -7.81 -5.92 -23.86
CA SER A 108 -7.34 -5.88 -22.46
C SER A 108 -8.50 -5.65 -21.50
N SER A 109 -8.47 -6.30 -20.33
CA SER A 109 -9.54 -6.19 -19.34
C SER A 109 -9.66 -4.75 -18.81
N ARG A 110 -10.88 -4.34 -18.45
CA ARG A 110 -11.11 -3.06 -17.74
C ARG A 110 -10.61 -3.08 -16.29
N MET A 111 -10.23 -4.26 -15.79
CA MET A 111 -9.72 -4.49 -14.43
C MET A 111 -8.20 -4.60 -14.38
N ASP A 112 -7.53 -4.55 -15.53
CA ASP A 112 -6.07 -4.55 -15.59
C ASP A 112 -5.54 -3.21 -15.07
N ILE A 113 -4.52 -3.26 -14.21
CA ILE A 113 -3.90 -2.08 -13.60
C ILE A 113 -2.65 -1.73 -14.39
N TYR A 114 -2.53 -0.49 -14.84
CA TYR A 114 -1.40 -0.05 -15.65
C TYR A 114 -0.40 0.72 -14.78
N ILE A 115 0.82 0.19 -14.64
CA ILE A 115 1.86 0.76 -13.77
C ILE A 115 2.23 2.18 -14.20
N GLU A 116 2.27 2.47 -15.50
CA GLU A 116 2.56 3.81 -16.03
C GLU A 116 1.65 4.92 -15.49
N ASN A 117 0.44 4.56 -15.06
CA ASN A 117 -0.62 5.48 -14.64
C ASN A 117 -1.01 5.29 -13.17
N ILE A 118 -0.26 4.51 -12.39
CA ILE A 118 -0.63 4.13 -11.02
C ILE A 118 -0.87 5.32 -10.09
N GLN A 119 -0.20 6.45 -10.33
CA GLN A 119 -0.40 7.72 -9.61
C GLN A 119 -1.84 8.25 -9.71
N LYS A 120 -2.59 7.90 -10.76
CA LYS A 120 -4.02 8.23 -10.89
C LYS A 120 -4.89 7.48 -9.88
N GLY A 121 -4.37 6.39 -9.33
CA GLY A 121 -4.99 5.61 -8.28
C GLY A 121 -4.65 6.07 -6.88
N LYS A 122 -4.37 7.36 -6.61
CA LYS A 122 -4.12 7.93 -5.26
C LYS A 122 -5.34 8.66 -4.66
N HIS A 123 -5.67 8.47 -3.36
CA HIS A 123 -6.77 9.09 -2.58
C HIS A 123 -6.31 10.25 -1.72
N GLY A 124 -7.27 11.12 -1.44
CA GLY A 124 -7.26 11.98 -0.28
C GLY A 124 -7.34 11.18 1.00
N SER A 125 -7.18 11.86 2.12
CA SER A 125 -7.07 11.20 3.42
C SER A 125 -5.91 10.19 3.55
N ASP A 126 -5.01 10.16 2.55
CA ASP A 126 -3.77 9.42 2.61
C ASP A 126 -2.77 10.14 3.52
N THR A 127 -1.53 9.68 3.52
CA THR A 127 -0.47 10.27 4.34
C THR A 127 0.27 11.42 3.68
N GLY A 128 -0.01 11.69 2.39
CA GLY A 128 0.76 12.61 1.56
C GLY A 128 2.22 12.18 1.34
N ALA A 129 2.60 10.95 1.69
CA ALA A 129 3.97 10.47 1.59
C ALA A 129 4.45 10.23 0.15
N TYR A 130 3.52 10.14 -0.80
CA TYR A 130 3.82 10.25 -2.23
C TYR A 130 3.42 11.62 -2.76
N ASP A 131 4.26 12.24 -3.58
CA ASP A 131 3.88 13.42 -4.34
C ASP A 131 2.87 13.11 -5.46
N ALA A 132 2.43 14.13 -6.21
CA ALA A 132 1.41 13.97 -7.26
C ALA A 132 1.81 13.00 -8.39
N GLN A 133 3.10 12.75 -8.57
CA GLN A 133 3.64 11.83 -9.57
C GLN A 133 3.91 10.42 -9.00
N GLY A 134 3.70 10.22 -7.69
CA GLY A 134 3.98 8.96 -7.02
C GLY A 134 5.42 8.83 -6.53
N ARG A 135 6.18 9.93 -6.43
CA ARG A 135 7.53 9.89 -5.85
C ARG A 135 7.46 9.97 -4.34
N PHE A 136 8.24 9.16 -3.65
CA PHE A 136 8.25 9.14 -2.18
C PHE A 136 8.89 10.42 -1.62
N VAL A 137 8.28 10.99 -0.58
CA VAL A 137 8.72 12.22 0.10
C VAL A 137 9.18 11.86 1.52
N PRO A 138 10.48 11.63 1.78
CA PRO A 138 10.97 11.18 3.08
C PRO A 138 10.58 12.09 4.25
N ALA A 139 10.56 13.41 4.03
CA ALA A 139 10.16 14.38 5.05
C ALA A 139 8.72 14.15 5.56
N LYS A 140 7.80 13.67 4.71
CA LYS A 140 6.42 13.36 5.11
C LYS A 140 6.35 12.16 6.05
N LEU A 141 7.22 11.18 5.85
CA LEU A 141 7.37 10.06 6.78
C LEU A 141 7.95 10.53 8.12
N ASP A 142 8.92 11.45 8.09
CA ASP A 142 9.50 12.01 9.31
C ASP A 142 8.46 12.80 10.12
N GLU A 143 7.70 13.68 9.45
CA GLU A 143 6.59 14.44 10.03
C GLU A 143 5.52 13.52 10.64
N MET A 144 5.13 12.46 9.91
CA MET A 144 4.15 11.47 10.37
C MET A 144 4.55 10.85 11.71
N PHE A 145 5.78 10.34 11.79
CA PHE A 145 6.26 9.68 13.01
C PHE A 145 6.51 10.68 14.14
N ALA A 146 7.00 11.88 13.84
CA ALA A 146 7.14 12.94 14.85
C ALA A 146 5.80 13.33 15.48
N LYS A 147 4.71 13.30 14.70
CA LYS A 147 3.37 13.69 15.15
C LYS A 147 2.63 12.57 15.89
N HIS A 148 2.77 11.32 15.42
CA HIS A 148 1.90 10.22 15.84
C HIS A 148 2.58 9.15 16.70
N ALA A 149 3.91 8.94 16.59
CA ALA A 149 4.64 7.96 17.39
C ALA A 149 4.98 8.55 18.79
N LYS A 150 3.98 8.62 19.66
CA LYS A 150 4.03 9.27 20.97
C LYS A 150 4.56 8.35 22.08
N THR A 151 4.39 7.04 21.92
CA THR A 151 4.76 6.04 22.94
C THR A 151 6.19 5.53 22.78
N VAL A 152 6.61 5.25 21.55
CA VAL A 152 7.97 4.79 21.22
C VAL A 152 8.47 5.55 19.99
N PRO A 153 9.63 6.22 20.06
CA PRO A 153 10.20 6.89 18.91
C PRO A 153 10.35 5.95 17.71
N ASN A 154 9.98 6.41 16.52
CA ASN A 154 10.07 5.65 15.26
C ASN A 154 9.25 4.34 15.20
N ALA A 155 8.19 4.19 16.01
CA ALA A 155 7.28 3.06 15.89
C ALA A 155 5.83 3.47 16.23
N LEU A 156 4.87 3.03 15.42
CA LEU A 156 3.44 3.28 15.67
C LEU A 156 2.82 2.07 16.36
N THR A 157 2.12 2.28 17.47
CA THR A 157 1.15 1.30 17.96
C THR A 157 -0.12 1.31 17.10
N GLU A 158 -0.98 0.29 17.22
CA GLU A 158 -2.28 0.26 16.55
C GLU A 158 -3.13 1.50 16.86
N GLY A 159 -3.16 1.92 18.12
CA GLY A 159 -3.93 3.09 18.56
C GLY A 159 -3.40 4.41 17.97
N GLU A 160 -2.08 4.55 17.84
CA GLU A 160 -1.45 5.73 17.22
C GLU A 160 -1.65 5.75 15.70
N MET A 161 -1.60 4.58 15.05
CA MET A 161 -1.97 4.44 13.65
C MET A 161 -3.45 4.81 13.43
N GLU A 162 -4.38 4.33 14.26
CA GLU A 162 -5.79 4.72 14.16
C GLU A 162 -6.01 6.23 14.38
N GLU A 163 -5.27 6.82 15.32
CA GLU A 163 -5.30 8.26 15.57
C GLU A 163 -4.80 9.05 14.36
N MET A 164 -3.69 8.62 13.75
CA MET A 164 -3.18 9.17 12.49
C MET A 164 -4.22 9.09 11.37
N LEU A 165 -4.83 7.93 11.15
CA LEU A 165 -5.86 7.74 10.13
C LEU A 165 -7.07 8.66 10.34
N LYS A 166 -7.47 8.89 11.60
CA LYS A 166 -8.55 9.86 11.93
C LYS A 166 -8.11 11.30 11.68
N ALA A 167 -6.86 11.63 11.99
CA ALA A 167 -6.30 12.97 11.81
C ALA A 167 -6.11 13.36 10.33
N ASN A 168 -5.91 12.38 9.44
CA ASN A 168 -5.72 12.62 8.01
C ASN A 168 -7.03 12.77 7.23
N ARG A 169 -8.19 12.46 7.82
CA ARG A 169 -9.48 12.48 7.13
C ARG A 169 -9.79 13.82 6.49
N GLU A 170 -9.97 13.82 5.18
CA GLU A 170 -10.52 14.96 4.44
C GLU A 170 -12.04 15.00 4.55
N SER A 171 -12.61 16.21 4.55
CA SER A 171 -14.07 16.39 4.65
C SER A 171 -14.79 15.75 3.47
N ASN A 172 -15.82 14.95 3.75
CA ASN A 172 -16.65 14.23 2.77
C ASN A 172 -15.94 13.12 1.95
N ASP A 173 -14.72 12.72 2.31
CA ASP A 173 -13.96 11.67 1.61
C ASP A 173 -14.15 10.27 2.24
N VAL A 174 -15.39 9.78 2.29
CA VAL A 174 -15.70 8.50 2.93
C VAL A 174 -14.94 7.32 2.29
N SER A 175 -14.76 7.35 0.96
CA SER A 175 -14.00 6.32 0.25
C SER A 175 -12.53 6.34 0.63
N GLY A 176 -11.88 7.51 0.67
CA GLY A 176 -10.48 7.62 1.10
C GLY A 176 -10.28 7.20 2.55
N TRP A 177 -11.24 7.48 3.44
CA TRP A 177 -11.17 7.02 4.84
C TRP A 177 -11.15 5.50 4.97
N LEU A 178 -12.00 4.82 4.18
CA LEU A 178 -12.09 3.35 4.19
C LEU A 178 -10.87 2.71 3.52
N GLY A 179 -10.42 3.28 2.40
CA GLY A 179 -9.20 2.86 1.70
C GLY A 179 -7.97 2.95 2.60
N ALA A 180 -7.70 4.13 3.16
CA ALA A 180 -6.56 4.36 4.05
C ALA A 180 -6.60 3.42 5.26
N LYS A 181 -7.77 3.21 5.86
CA LYS A 181 -7.91 2.27 6.97
C LYS A 181 -7.56 0.84 6.57
N ALA A 182 -8.09 0.35 5.45
CA ALA A 182 -7.83 -1.02 4.99
C ALA A 182 -6.35 -1.25 4.65
N GLU A 183 -5.70 -0.28 4.00
CA GLU A 183 -4.27 -0.33 3.66
C GLU A 183 -3.40 -0.42 4.91
N TRP A 184 -3.64 0.46 5.89
CA TRP A 184 -2.87 0.51 7.12
C TRP A 184 -3.12 -0.67 8.05
N GLU A 185 -4.36 -1.18 8.15
CA GLU A 185 -4.66 -2.41 8.89
C GLU A 185 -3.96 -3.64 8.28
N MET A 186 -3.93 -3.74 6.94
CA MET A 186 -3.20 -4.80 6.25
C MET A 186 -1.70 -4.70 6.53
N LEU A 187 -1.11 -3.51 6.38
CA LEU A 187 0.30 -3.27 6.67
C LEU A 187 0.64 -3.64 8.13
N TYR A 188 -0.15 -3.17 9.09
CA TYR A 188 0.06 -3.45 10.49
C TYR A 188 -0.02 -4.96 10.79
N LYS A 189 -0.99 -5.66 10.20
CA LYS A 189 -1.13 -7.12 10.36
C LYS A 189 0.07 -7.88 9.80
N LEU A 190 0.61 -7.45 8.65
CA LEU A 190 1.70 -8.15 7.96
C LEU A 190 3.08 -7.83 8.55
N ALA A 191 3.28 -6.61 9.05
CA ALA A 191 4.63 -6.08 9.23
C ALA A 191 4.90 -5.44 10.60
N LYS A 192 3.96 -5.55 11.55
CA LYS A 192 4.26 -5.19 12.95
C LYS A 192 5.32 -6.11 13.55
N ASP A 193 6.10 -5.55 14.47
CA ASP A 193 7.09 -6.28 15.24
C ASP A 193 6.46 -7.19 16.31
N LYS A 194 7.31 -7.95 17.00
CA LYS A 194 6.92 -8.87 18.08
C LYS A 194 6.24 -8.19 19.28
N ASP A 195 6.44 -6.89 19.43
CA ASP A 195 5.89 -6.09 20.53
C ASP A 195 4.60 -5.37 20.12
N GLY A 196 4.10 -5.63 18.91
CA GLY A 196 2.88 -5.03 18.39
C GLY A 196 3.06 -3.58 17.98
N ARG A 197 4.20 -3.22 17.38
CA ARG A 197 4.45 -1.89 16.84
C ARG A 197 4.83 -1.97 15.38
N LEU A 198 4.52 -0.94 14.61
CA LEU A 198 4.90 -0.80 13.21
C LEU A 198 6.12 0.13 13.10
N PRO A 199 7.33 -0.40 12.83
CA PRO A 199 8.54 0.40 12.77
C PRO A 199 8.55 1.37 11.58
N LYS A 200 9.15 2.54 11.75
CA LYS A 200 9.29 3.56 10.69
C LYS A 200 10.01 3.05 9.46
N ASP A 201 11.05 2.24 9.65
CA ASP A 201 11.82 1.69 8.53
C ASP A 201 10.98 0.68 7.73
N THR A 202 10.10 -0.08 8.39
CA THR A 202 9.10 -0.94 7.74
C THR A 202 8.12 -0.10 6.91
N VAL A 203 7.63 1.01 7.46
CA VAL A 203 6.75 1.92 6.72
C VAL A 203 7.48 2.55 5.52
N ARG A 204 8.75 2.93 5.68
CA ARG A 204 9.58 3.39 4.55
C ARG A 204 9.67 2.33 3.45
N ALA A 205 9.90 1.07 3.83
CA ALA A 205 9.99 -0.04 2.89
C ALA A 205 8.69 -0.28 2.10
N VAL A 206 7.52 0.06 2.66
CA VAL A 206 6.27 0.08 1.90
C VAL A 206 6.34 1.15 0.82
N TYR A 207 6.72 2.37 1.19
CA TYR A 207 6.71 3.50 0.27
C TYR A 207 7.78 3.43 -0.81
N ASP A 208 8.95 2.85 -0.55
CA ASP A 208 9.97 2.67 -1.58
C ASP A 208 9.77 1.40 -2.43
N GLY A 209 8.78 0.58 -2.08
CA GLY A 209 8.38 -0.63 -2.78
C GLY A 209 9.15 -1.89 -2.43
N THR A 210 10.05 -1.84 -1.44
CA THR A 210 10.86 -3.01 -1.06
C THR A 210 10.17 -3.98 -0.10
N LEU A 211 9.15 -3.55 0.66
CA LEU A 211 8.54 -4.39 1.70
C LEU A 211 7.94 -5.69 1.14
N PHE A 212 7.24 -5.66 0.01
CA PHE A 212 6.60 -6.85 -0.53
C PHE A 212 7.62 -7.92 -0.94
N TYR A 213 8.76 -7.50 -1.48
CA TYR A 213 9.89 -8.39 -1.77
C TYR A 213 10.45 -9.01 -0.48
N GLN A 214 10.62 -8.19 0.57
CA GLN A 214 11.08 -8.68 1.88
C GLN A 214 10.12 -9.72 2.47
N LEU A 215 8.80 -9.45 2.43
CA LEU A 215 7.77 -10.38 2.94
C LEU A 215 7.73 -11.68 2.13
N ALA A 216 7.90 -11.61 0.81
CA ALA A 216 7.92 -12.78 -0.07
C ALA A 216 9.26 -13.53 -0.07
N GLY A 217 10.27 -13.05 0.66
CA GLY A 217 11.63 -13.62 0.64
C GLY A 217 12.32 -13.51 -0.73
N LYS A 218 11.97 -12.50 -1.52
CA LYS A 218 12.51 -12.25 -2.86
C LYS A 218 13.57 -11.15 -2.82
N LYS A 219 14.52 -11.18 -3.76
CA LYS A 219 15.50 -10.12 -3.96
C LYS A 219 14.91 -9.03 -4.86
N VAL A 220 15.27 -7.79 -4.56
CA VAL A 220 15.02 -6.59 -5.37
C VAL A 220 16.15 -6.42 -6.37
#